data_AF-A0AA37HGR7-F1
#
_entry.id   AF-A0AA37HGR7-F1
#
_cell.length_a   1.000
_cell.length_b   1.000
_cell.length_c   1.000
_cell.angle_alpha   90.00
_cell.angle_beta   90.00
_cell.angle_gamma   90.00
#
_symmetry.space_group_name_H-M   'P 1'
#
loop_
_entity.id
_entity.type
_entity.pdbx_description
1 polymer ?
#
loop_
_entity_poly.entity_id
_entity_poly.type
_entity_poly.pdbx_seq_one_letter_code
_entity_poly.pdbx_strand_id
1 'polypeptide(L)'
;MTNLERKLKIALNPDLIDKNEAGNASLFAHGWVNAEVTPDEFIAAVTQRGWAYCAQLGGSRKGSNFLACNVASVDVDYGLTVEEALANPFVRQHALLLYTTVRHSSNAHRFRVVFLLPEKITSPRRMRAINRGLTRCLGGDMAATDPTRISFGNRNAQVHRIDGQVGLELLRELIADAALPDNTDLPAQEIVSRRSVVKLPRDQELRLADGRPMLLCDALPRSVVHCPVHPDENPSAYVVQNRHGVLGVFCSTCAKSFWPVDHRPDDYDPDDFVKAAQAVAAAAAASRPEADASPSLDQLTPEPLTGSSVHLVSGRPAPNELLPGITLVRSKKGSGKTEAVKRLAARVKTALLVGHRRTLIRGSCKRMSFVCYLDVSKKAALPHSHPSSDATSLDDFLWEDEDDQ
;
A
#
# COMPACT_ATOMS: atom_id res chain seq x y z
N MET A 1 18.76 6.65 17.15
CA MET A 1 19.32 5.33 16.80
C MET A 1 19.41 5.27 15.29
N THR A 2 20.62 5.15 14.76
CA THR A 2 20.82 4.95 13.32
C THR A 2 20.22 3.60 12.92
N ASN A 3 19.73 3.46 11.69
CA ASN A 3 19.08 2.21 11.24
C ASN A 3 19.98 0.96 11.35
N LEU A 4 21.31 1.14 11.46
CA LEU A 4 22.29 0.06 11.61
C LEU A 4 22.31 -0.60 13.00
N GLU A 5 21.76 0.03 14.04
CA GLU A 5 21.71 -0.58 15.38
C GLU A 5 20.43 -1.42 15.59
N ARG A 6 19.49 -1.35 14.65
CA ARG A 6 18.20 -2.04 14.77
C ARG A 6 18.38 -3.55 14.70
N LYS A 7 17.91 -4.26 15.73
CA LYS A 7 17.87 -5.72 15.72
C LYS A 7 16.75 -6.25 14.83
N LEU A 8 17.15 -7.05 13.84
CA LEU A 8 16.34 -7.72 12.84
C LEU A 8 15.95 -9.11 13.34
N LYS A 9 14.65 -9.41 13.38
CA LYS A 9 14.14 -10.75 13.64
C LYS A 9 14.19 -11.57 12.36
N ILE A 10 15.07 -12.56 12.34
CA ILE A 10 15.23 -13.57 11.28
C ILE A 10 15.56 -14.93 11.90
N ALA A 11 15.47 -16.00 11.11
CA ALA A 11 16.12 -17.27 11.43
C ALA A 11 17.33 -17.48 10.51
N LEU A 12 18.42 -18.01 11.05
CA LEU A 12 19.63 -18.38 10.32
C LEU A 12 19.80 -19.90 10.40
N ASN A 13 20.40 -20.50 9.38
CA ASN A 13 20.79 -21.91 9.41
C ASN A 13 22.31 -22.01 9.17
N PRO A 14 23.12 -22.17 10.24
CA PRO A 14 24.58 -22.21 10.16
C PRO A 14 25.14 -23.39 9.36
N ASP A 15 24.37 -24.46 9.22
CA ASP A 15 24.76 -25.69 8.50
C ASP A 15 24.34 -25.65 7.02
N LEU A 16 23.39 -24.77 6.66
CA LEU A 16 22.93 -24.59 5.29
C LEU A 16 23.74 -23.50 4.59
N ILE A 17 24.98 -23.86 4.24
CA ILE A 17 26.00 -22.97 3.65
C ILE A 17 25.98 -23.08 2.12
N ASP A 18 26.14 -21.94 1.43
CA ASP A 18 26.32 -21.82 -0.03
C ASP A 18 25.36 -22.72 -0.81
N LYS A 19 24.06 -22.53 -0.53
CA LYS A 19 22.93 -23.35 -0.99
C LYS A 19 22.74 -24.66 -0.24
N ASN A 20 23.66 -25.61 -0.32
CA ASN A 20 23.65 -26.87 0.45
C ASN A 20 24.95 -27.64 0.22
N GLU A 21 26.09 -27.09 0.66
CA GLU A 21 27.39 -27.75 0.52
C GLU A 21 27.42 -29.14 1.19
N ALA A 22 26.73 -29.29 2.33
CA ALA A 22 26.65 -30.55 3.06
C ALA A 22 25.82 -31.64 2.34
N GLY A 23 25.11 -31.32 1.25
CA GLY A 23 24.24 -32.27 0.54
C GLY A 23 23.07 -32.81 1.37
N ASN A 24 22.77 -32.20 2.53
CA ASN A 24 21.78 -32.71 3.47
C ASN A 24 20.42 -32.01 3.27
N ALA A 25 19.47 -32.71 2.66
CA ALA A 25 18.14 -32.14 2.39
C ALA A 25 17.33 -31.82 3.66
N SER A 26 17.64 -32.43 4.81
CA SER A 26 16.91 -32.16 6.06
C SER A 26 17.09 -30.71 6.56
N LEU A 27 18.20 -30.07 6.18
CA LEU A 27 18.49 -28.66 6.48
C LEU A 27 17.49 -27.69 5.85
N PHE A 28 16.77 -28.10 4.80
CA PHE A 28 15.69 -27.29 4.24
C PHE A 28 14.47 -27.18 5.16
N ALA A 29 14.35 -28.05 6.17
CA ALA A 29 13.25 -28.04 7.14
C ALA A 29 13.72 -27.80 8.59
N HIS A 30 14.97 -28.16 8.92
CA HIS A 30 15.55 -28.16 10.27
C HIS A 30 16.87 -27.39 10.34
N GLY A 31 17.42 -27.19 11.54
CA GLY A 31 18.67 -26.44 11.77
C GLY A 31 18.50 -24.92 11.82
N TRP A 32 17.25 -24.42 11.82
CA TRP A 32 16.95 -23.00 11.88
C TRP A 32 17.03 -22.46 13.32
N VAL A 33 17.86 -21.44 13.52
CA VAL A 33 18.06 -20.73 14.78
C VAL A 33 17.46 -19.33 14.67
N ASN A 34 16.44 -19.04 15.48
CA ASN A 34 15.89 -17.69 15.58
C ASN A 34 16.93 -16.75 16.18
N ALA A 35 17.21 -15.65 15.50
CA ALA A 35 18.22 -14.67 15.90
C ALA A 35 17.67 -13.24 15.83
N GLU A 36 18.31 -12.37 16.61
CA GLU A 36 18.13 -10.93 16.56
C GLU A 36 19.48 -10.28 16.25
N VAL A 37 19.64 -9.85 15.00
CA VAL A 37 20.93 -9.42 14.44
C VAL A 37 20.83 -8.01 13.89
N THR A 38 21.91 -7.22 13.92
CA THR A 38 21.99 -5.95 13.20
C THR A 38 22.01 -6.19 11.68
N PRO A 39 21.78 -5.17 10.84
CA PRO A 39 21.97 -5.30 9.40
C PRO A 39 23.38 -5.76 9.02
N ASP A 40 24.42 -5.29 9.72
CA ASP A 40 25.80 -5.71 9.48
C ASP A 40 26.04 -7.18 9.85
N GLU A 41 25.56 -7.61 11.02
CA GLU A 41 25.60 -9.01 11.44
C GLU A 41 24.86 -9.92 10.45
N PHE A 42 23.72 -9.47 9.94
CA PHE A 42 22.97 -10.16 8.90
C PHE A 42 23.75 -10.27 7.59
N ILE A 43 24.32 -9.15 7.09
CA ILE A 43 25.12 -9.14 5.86
C ILE A 43 26.31 -10.09 6.01
N ALA A 44 27.04 -10.03 7.13
CA ALA A 44 28.17 -10.91 7.38
C ALA A 44 27.75 -12.39 7.45
N ALA A 45 26.63 -12.72 8.12
CA ALA A 45 26.12 -14.08 8.16
C ALA A 45 25.84 -14.65 6.77
N VAL A 46 25.17 -13.88 5.90
CA VAL A 46 24.74 -14.40 4.59
C VAL A 46 25.82 -14.32 3.51
N THR A 47 26.75 -13.36 3.59
CA THR A 47 27.77 -13.13 2.54
C THR A 47 29.19 -13.52 2.91
N GLN A 48 29.54 -13.60 4.20
CA GLN A 48 30.89 -14.03 4.63
C GLN A 48 30.87 -15.44 5.20
N ARG A 49 29.76 -15.85 5.83
CA ARG A 49 29.59 -17.23 6.32
C ARG A 49 28.75 -18.12 5.40
N GLY A 50 28.06 -17.53 4.43
CA GLY A 50 27.23 -18.26 3.45
C GLY A 50 25.96 -18.86 4.05
N TRP A 51 25.57 -18.47 5.27
CA TRP A 51 24.43 -19.03 5.97
C TRP A 51 23.12 -18.69 5.27
N ALA A 52 22.24 -19.67 5.16
CA ALA A 52 20.87 -19.42 4.72
C ALA A 52 20.05 -18.72 5.80
N TYR A 53 19.03 -17.97 5.39
CA TYR A 53 18.10 -17.30 6.27
C TYR A 53 16.65 -17.44 5.82
N CYS A 54 15.73 -17.27 6.77
CA CYS A 54 14.30 -17.08 6.52
C CYS A 54 13.66 -16.26 7.66
N ALA A 55 12.32 -16.22 7.71
CA ALA A 55 11.60 -15.68 8.86
C ALA A 55 11.85 -16.50 10.13
N GLN A 56 11.69 -15.90 11.32
CA GLN A 56 11.68 -16.63 12.59
C GLN A 56 10.56 -17.68 12.61
N LEU A 57 10.83 -18.82 13.22
CA LEU A 57 9.99 -20.01 13.19
C LEU A 57 9.63 -20.50 14.60
N GLY A 58 8.41 -21.00 14.78
CA GLY A 58 7.96 -21.70 15.99
C GLY A 58 8.18 -23.20 15.97
N GLY A 59 8.88 -23.72 14.95
CA GLY A 59 9.10 -25.15 14.72
C GLY A 59 9.85 -25.37 13.41
N SER A 60 9.65 -26.52 12.77
CA SER A 60 10.21 -26.79 11.44
C SER A 60 9.78 -25.74 10.41
N ARG A 61 10.57 -25.51 9.36
CA ARG A 61 10.28 -24.48 8.36
C ARG A 61 9.05 -24.84 7.53
N LYS A 62 7.91 -24.26 7.91
CA LYS A 62 6.62 -24.31 7.22
C LYS A 62 5.88 -23.00 7.46
N GLY A 63 5.03 -22.58 6.51
CA GLY A 63 4.30 -21.32 6.61
C GLY A 63 3.43 -21.18 7.87
N SER A 64 2.92 -22.30 8.42
CA SER A 64 2.16 -22.32 9.69
C SER A 64 3.01 -21.98 10.92
N ASN A 65 4.33 -22.14 10.82
CA ASN A 65 5.27 -21.88 11.91
C ASN A 65 5.91 -20.49 11.81
N PHE A 66 5.46 -19.63 10.88
CA PHE A 66 5.94 -18.25 10.75
C PHE A 66 5.67 -17.46 12.04
N LEU A 67 6.70 -16.86 12.63
CA LEU A 67 6.57 -15.99 13.81
C LEU A 67 6.76 -14.51 13.48
N ALA A 68 7.90 -14.17 12.90
CA ALA A 68 8.28 -12.79 12.64
C ALA A 68 9.35 -12.68 11.55
N CYS A 69 9.32 -11.58 10.79
CA CYS A 69 10.43 -11.22 9.91
C CYS A 69 10.61 -9.69 9.84
N ASN A 70 11.85 -9.23 9.72
CA ASN A 70 12.20 -7.83 9.45
C ASN A 70 12.78 -7.58 8.07
N VAL A 71 12.99 -8.62 7.27
CA VAL A 71 13.53 -8.52 5.92
C VAL A 71 12.59 -9.16 4.91
N ALA A 72 12.55 -8.61 3.70
CA ALA A 72 11.97 -9.24 2.53
C ALA A 72 13.07 -9.43 1.49
N SER A 73 12.95 -10.42 0.61
CA SER A 73 13.97 -10.68 -0.39
C SER A 73 13.33 -11.12 -1.70
N VAL A 74 13.92 -10.66 -2.80
CA VAL A 74 13.50 -11.00 -4.15
C VAL A 74 14.65 -11.72 -4.84
N ASP A 75 14.37 -12.95 -5.29
CA ASP A 75 15.25 -13.74 -6.15
C ASP A 75 15.09 -13.23 -7.59
N VAL A 76 16.17 -12.68 -8.17
CA VAL A 76 16.24 -12.26 -9.57
C VAL A 76 17.09 -13.28 -10.31
N ASP A 77 16.43 -14.13 -11.09
CA ASP A 77 17.07 -15.22 -11.86
C ASP A 77 17.17 -14.91 -13.37
N TYR A 78 16.42 -13.91 -13.85
CA TYR A 78 16.35 -13.50 -15.25
C TYR A 78 15.91 -12.02 -15.35
N GLY A 79 16.05 -11.43 -16.54
CA GLY A 79 15.50 -10.12 -16.88
C GLY A 79 16.42 -8.93 -16.59
N LEU A 80 17.00 -8.86 -15.39
CA LEU A 80 17.90 -7.77 -15.00
C LEU A 80 19.34 -8.27 -14.83
N THR A 81 20.30 -7.50 -15.32
CA THR A 81 21.71 -7.57 -14.92
C THR A 81 21.91 -6.98 -13.52
N VAL A 82 23.09 -7.19 -12.93
CA VAL A 82 23.40 -6.61 -11.60
C VAL A 82 23.46 -5.08 -11.72
N GLU A 83 24.04 -4.58 -12.81
CA GLU A 83 24.22 -3.17 -13.11
C GLU A 83 22.87 -2.47 -13.32
N GLU A 84 21.96 -3.06 -14.09
CA GLU A 84 20.61 -2.53 -14.28
C GLU A 84 19.82 -2.51 -12.97
N ALA A 85 19.94 -3.55 -12.15
CA ALA A 85 19.31 -3.59 -10.84
C ALA A 85 19.88 -2.51 -9.89
N LEU A 86 21.18 -2.25 -9.92
CA LEU A 86 21.80 -1.17 -9.15
C LEU A 86 21.45 0.23 -9.67
N ALA A 87 21.19 0.36 -10.98
CA ALA A 87 20.71 1.61 -11.56
C ALA A 87 19.22 1.86 -11.28
N ASN A 88 18.44 0.81 -11.00
CA ASN A 88 17.00 0.91 -10.77
C ASN A 88 16.67 1.82 -9.57
N PRO A 89 15.87 2.90 -9.76
CA PRO A 89 15.52 3.83 -8.68
C PRO A 89 14.86 3.15 -7.48
N PHE A 90 14.04 2.13 -7.70
CA PHE A 90 13.37 1.37 -6.65
C PHE A 90 14.38 0.65 -5.76
N VAL A 91 15.39 0.03 -6.36
CA VAL A 91 16.47 -0.67 -5.64
C VAL A 91 17.33 0.34 -4.88
N ARG A 92 17.80 1.40 -5.56
CA ARG A 92 18.64 2.45 -4.94
C ARG A 92 17.98 3.11 -3.74
N GLN A 93 16.67 3.28 -3.78
CA GLN A 93 15.94 3.99 -2.72
C GLN A 93 15.53 3.09 -1.55
N HIS A 94 15.24 1.80 -1.80
CA HIS A 94 14.56 0.96 -0.82
C HIS A 94 15.30 -0.31 -0.42
N ALA A 95 16.29 -0.76 -1.18
CA ALA A 95 17.02 -1.99 -0.87
C ALA A 95 18.07 -1.77 0.21
N LEU A 96 18.24 -2.77 1.08
CA LEU A 96 19.32 -2.83 2.06
C LEU A 96 20.63 -3.27 1.38
N LEU A 97 20.57 -4.39 0.66
CA LEU A 97 21.69 -4.92 -0.10
C LEU A 97 21.24 -5.68 -1.34
N LEU A 98 22.18 -5.83 -2.27
CA LEU A 98 22.13 -6.77 -3.37
C LEU A 98 23.34 -7.71 -3.26
N TYR A 99 23.14 -9.02 -3.45
CA TYR A 99 24.26 -9.96 -3.55
C TYR A 99 24.02 -11.08 -4.54
N THR A 100 25.08 -11.55 -5.20
CA THR A 100 24.98 -12.64 -6.18
C THR A 100 24.78 -13.99 -5.52
N THR A 101 23.95 -14.83 -6.15
CA THR A 101 23.73 -16.21 -5.69
C THR A 101 24.89 -17.11 -6.13
N VAL A 102 24.98 -18.32 -5.55
CA VAL A 102 25.98 -19.34 -5.93
C VAL A 102 25.93 -19.71 -7.42
N ARG A 103 24.77 -19.54 -8.08
CA ARG A 103 24.58 -19.87 -9.51
C ARG A 103 24.80 -18.70 -10.46
N HIS A 104 25.26 -17.56 -9.94
CA HIS A 104 25.54 -16.38 -10.75
C HIS A 104 26.69 -16.64 -11.73
N SER A 105 26.56 -16.09 -12.95
CA SER A 105 27.65 -15.94 -13.91
C SER A 105 27.42 -14.69 -14.75
N SER A 106 28.44 -14.22 -15.46
CA SER A 106 28.31 -13.09 -16.39
C SER A 106 27.30 -13.31 -17.52
N ASN A 107 27.04 -14.57 -17.89
CA ASN A 107 26.07 -14.91 -18.94
C ASN A 107 24.67 -15.21 -18.37
N ALA A 108 24.55 -15.37 -17.05
CA ALA A 108 23.30 -15.69 -16.37
C ALA A 108 23.30 -15.00 -15.00
N HIS A 109 22.86 -13.74 -15.00
CA HIS A 109 22.81 -12.92 -13.80
C HIS A 109 21.75 -13.48 -12.83
N ARG A 110 22.22 -14.01 -11.70
CA ARG A 110 21.37 -14.48 -10.61
C ARG A 110 21.77 -13.84 -9.30
N PHE A 111 20.92 -12.99 -8.75
CA PHE A 111 21.20 -12.26 -7.53
C PHE A 111 19.94 -12.09 -6.69
N ARG A 112 20.14 -11.63 -5.46
CA ARG A 112 19.07 -11.35 -4.52
C ARG A 112 19.12 -9.91 -4.10
N VAL A 113 17.97 -9.25 -4.14
CA VAL A 113 17.77 -7.92 -3.56
C VAL A 113 17.05 -8.09 -2.23
N VAL A 114 17.67 -7.59 -1.16
CA VAL A 114 17.13 -7.68 0.20
C VAL A 114 16.63 -6.31 0.64
N PHE A 115 15.44 -6.28 1.21
CA PHE A 115 14.77 -5.07 1.68
C PHE A 115 14.59 -5.10 3.19
N LEU A 116 15.02 -4.04 3.86
CA LEU A 116 14.75 -3.82 5.28
C LEU A 116 13.32 -3.29 5.46
N LEU A 117 12.51 -3.96 6.29
CA LEU A 117 11.13 -3.56 6.56
C LEU A 117 11.06 -2.59 7.76
N PRO A 118 10.22 -1.55 7.72
CA PRO A 118 10.19 -0.51 8.76
C PRO A 118 9.62 -1.00 10.09
N GLU A 119 8.92 -2.15 10.10
CA GLU A 119 8.41 -2.81 11.30
C GLU A 119 8.62 -4.32 11.22
N LYS A 120 8.44 -5.01 12.36
CA LYS A 120 8.39 -6.48 12.37
C LYS A 120 7.07 -6.96 11.79
N ILE A 121 7.13 -7.89 10.85
CA ILE A 121 5.96 -8.51 10.26
C ILE A 121 5.69 -9.83 10.96
N THR A 122 4.58 -9.93 11.67
CA THR A 122 4.15 -11.14 12.41
C THR A 122 3.00 -11.89 11.73
N SER A 123 2.49 -11.36 10.62
CA SER A 123 1.42 -12.00 9.86
C SER A 123 2.00 -12.64 8.59
N PRO A 124 1.89 -13.97 8.41
CA PRO A 124 2.37 -14.65 7.20
C PRO A 124 1.66 -14.14 5.93
N ARG A 125 0.39 -13.76 6.05
CA ARG A 125 -0.38 -13.14 4.96
C ARG A 125 0.23 -11.80 4.54
N ARG A 126 0.61 -10.95 5.50
CA ARG A 126 1.27 -9.67 5.22
C ARG A 126 2.65 -9.90 4.59
N MET A 127 3.42 -10.87 5.08
CA MET A 127 4.72 -11.20 4.51
C MET A 127 4.62 -11.66 3.06
N ARG A 128 3.67 -12.55 2.74
CA ARG A 128 3.38 -12.98 1.37
C ARG A 128 3.02 -11.82 0.46
N ALA A 129 2.20 -10.89 0.95
CA ALA A 129 1.82 -9.68 0.21
C ALA A 129 3.04 -8.82 -0.14
N ILE A 130 3.92 -8.61 0.83
CA ILE A 130 5.15 -7.84 0.67
C ILE A 130 6.06 -8.51 -0.36
N ASN A 131 6.36 -9.81 -0.19
CA ASN A 131 7.18 -10.56 -1.14
C ASN A 131 6.60 -10.48 -2.55
N ARG A 132 5.29 -10.74 -2.73
CA ARG A 132 4.62 -10.66 -4.03
C ARG A 132 4.75 -9.28 -4.67
N GLY A 133 4.53 -8.21 -3.91
CA GLY A 133 4.63 -6.84 -4.41
C GLY A 133 6.06 -6.48 -4.84
N LEU A 134 7.06 -6.85 -4.03
CA LEU A 134 8.47 -6.60 -4.34
C LEU A 134 8.94 -7.43 -5.54
N THR A 135 8.55 -8.70 -5.62
CA THR A 135 8.84 -9.58 -6.75
C THR A 135 8.29 -9.02 -8.05
N ARG A 136 7.07 -8.45 -8.03
CA ARG A 136 6.52 -7.76 -9.19
C ARG A 136 7.36 -6.56 -9.61
N CYS A 137 7.83 -5.73 -8.68
CA CYS A 137 8.66 -4.57 -9.03
C CYS A 137 9.99 -4.94 -9.70
N LEU A 138 10.55 -6.12 -9.40
CA LEU A 138 11.89 -6.50 -9.88
C LEU A 138 11.88 -7.63 -10.93
N GLY A 139 10.72 -8.18 -11.28
CA GLY A 139 10.63 -9.31 -12.22
C GLY A 139 11.16 -10.63 -11.65
N GLY A 140 11.04 -10.85 -10.34
CA GLY A 140 11.52 -12.07 -9.71
C GLY A 140 10.57 -13.26 -9.87
N ASP A 141 10.98 -14.42 -9.35
CA ASP A 141 10.16 -15.64 -9.34
C ASP A 141 8.88 -15.47 -8.49
N MET A 142 7.71 -15.41 -9.14
CA MET A 142 6.40 -15.29 -8.49
C MET A 142 6.01 -16.53 -7.65
N ALA A 143 6.64 -17.68 -7.86
CA ALA A 143 6.50 -18.85 -7.01
C ALA A 143 7.24 -18.68 -5.65
N ALA A 144 8.15 -17.71 -5.53
CA ALA A 144 8.95 -17.44 -4.34
C ALA A 144 8.26 -16.54 -3.29
N THR A 145 6.93 -16.59 -3.17
CA THR A 145 6.18 -15.70 -2.27
C THR A 145 5.81 -16.33 -0.92
N ASP A 146 6.29 -17.54 -0.62
CA ASP A 146 6.09 -18.18 0.69
C ASP A 146 6.68 -17.33 1.84
N PRO A 147 5.93 -17.08 2.93
CA PRO A 147 6.42 -16.27 4.06
C PRO A 147 7.64 -16.88 4.77
N THR A 148 7.91 -18.17 4.59
CA THR A 148 9.07 -18.89 5.14
C THR A 148 10.04 -19.37 4.05
N ARG A 149 10.05 -18.69 2.89
CA ARG A 149 10.96 -19.01 1.79
C ARG A 149 12.41 -18.93 2.26
N ILE A 150 13.19 -19.94 1.89
CA ILE A 150 14.63 -19.99 2.16
C ILE A 150 15.33 -19.00 1.23
N SER A 151 16.18 -18.18 1.81
CA SER A 151 17.16 -17.39 1.08
C SER A 151 18.56 -17.90 1.41
N PHE A 152 19.23 -18.49 0.43
CA PHE A 152 20.58 -19.04 0.60
C PHE A 152 21.65 -17.93 0.62
N GLY A 153 22.61 -18.02 1.54
CA GLY A 153 23.82 -17.21 1.51
C GLY A 153 24.80 -17.66 0.41
N ASN A 154 25.86 -16.87 0.22
CA ASN A 154 26.95 -17.15 -0.69
C ASN A 154 28.24 -16.46 -0.23
N ARG A 155 29.26 -17.22 0.18
CA ARG A 155 30.57 -16.70 0.61
C ARG A 155 31.37 -16.02 -0.50
N ASN A 156 31.12 -16.42 -1.75
CA ASN A 156 31.79 -15.88 -2.93
C ASN A 156 30.90 -14.84 -3.65
N ALA A 157 29.96 -14.23 -2.95
CA ALA A 157 29.07 -13.26 -3.56
C ALA A 157 29.80 -11.95 -3.92
N GLN A 158 29.44 -11.38 -5.06
CA GLN A 158 29.59 -9.93 -5.24
C GLN A 158 28.51 -9.28 -4.37
N VAL A 159 28.91 -8.37 -3.49
CA VAL A 159 28.02 -7.74 -2.50
C VAL A 159 28.00 -6.24 -2.73
N HIS A 160 26.80 -5.70 -2.90
CA HIS A 160 26.56 -4.27 -3.07
C HIS A 160 25.68 -3.79 -1.92
N ARG A 161 26.28 -3.00 -1.02
CA ARG A 161 25.56 -2.34 0.07
C ARG A 161 24.88 -1.08 -0.46
N ILE A 162 23.59 -0.94 -0.16
CA ILE A 162 22.76 0.19 -0.59
C ILE A 162 22.28 0.96 0.64
N ASP A 163 22.08 0.26 1.76
CA ASP A 163 21.70 0.81 3.08
C ASP A 163 20.36 1.59 3.07
N GLY A 164 19.51 1.31 2.08
CA GLY A 164 18.14 1.78 1.99
C GLY A 164 17.17 0.96 2.83
N GLN A 165 15.92 1.45 2.91
CA GLN A 165 14.84 0.77 3.62
C GLN A 165 13.49 1.02 2.97
N VAL A 166 12.57 0.08 3.17
CA VAL A 166 11.17 0.26 2.78
C VAL A 166 10.53 1.30 3.70
N GLY A 167 10.02 2.39 3.12
CA GLY A 167 9.23 3.37 3.86
C GLY A 167 7.88 2.81 4.32
N LEU A 168 7.32 3.40 5.38
CA LEU A 168 6.02 2.96 5.92
C LEU A 168 4.88 3.08 4.89
N GLU A 169 4.95 4.05 3.98
CA GLU A 169 3.98 4.23 2.91
C GLU A 169 4.08 3.12 1.85
N LEU A 170 5.30 2.82 1.39
CA LEU A 170 5.55 1.71 0.48
C LEU A 170 5.12 0.37 1.09
N LEU A 171 5.44 0.12 2.36
CA LEU A 171 4.98 -1.07 3.08
C LEU A 171 3.44 -1.18 3.05
N ARG A 172 2.72 -0.08 3.32
CA ARG A 172 1.26 -0.05 3.27
C ARG A 172 0.71 -0.31 1.87
N GLU A 173 1.34 0.25 0.85
CA GLU A 173 0.99 0.01 -0.56
C GLU A 173 1.12 -1.48 -0.91
N LEU A 174 2.28 -2.08 -0.65
CA LEU A 174 2.56 -3.50 -0.93
C LEU A 174 1.53 -4.43 -0.25
N ILE A 175 1.18 -4.16 1.01
CA ILE A 175 0.16 -4.94 1.74
C ILE A 175 -1.24 -4.71 1.15
N ALA A 176 -1.57 -3.47 0.75
CA ALA A 176 -2.88 -3.11 0.24
C ALA A 176 -3.17 -3.66 -1.16
N ASP A 177 -2.14 -3.93 -1.96
CA ASP A 177 -2.29 -4.48 -3.31
C ASP A 177 -2.56 -5.98 -3.30
N ALA A 178 -2.04 -6.70 -2.30
CA ALA A 178 -2.35 -8.12 -2.12
C ALA A 178 -3.71 -8.38 -1.44
N ALA A 179 -4.33 -7.35 -0.87
CA ALA A 179 -5.66 -7.43 -0.27
C ALA A 179 -6.79 -7.25 -1.29
N LEU A 180 -6.47 -6.90 -2.53
CA LEU A 180 -7.43 -6.89 -3.63
C LEU A 180 -7.56 -8.30 -4.21
N PRO A 181 -8.77 -8.73 -4.61
CA PRO A 181 -8.91 -9.85 -5.53
C PRO A 181 -8.01 -9.57 -6.73
N ASP A 182 -7.29 -10.57 -7.24
CA ASP A 182 -6.61 -10.40 -8.54
C ASP A 182 -7.71 -9.94 -9.52
N ASN A 183 -7.53 -8.75 -10.14
CA ASN A 183 -8.51 -8.00 -10.94
C ASN A 183 -8.93 -8.72 -12.24
N THR A 184 -9.18 -10.02 -12.17
CA THR A 184 -9.49 -10.88 -13.31
C THR A 184 -10.98 -10.91 -13.64
N ASP A 185 -11.84 -10.54 -12.68
CA ASP A 185 -13.31 -10.61 -12.88
C ASP A 185 -13.99 -9.24 -13.08
N LEU A 186 -13.24 -8.13 -13.03
CA LEU A 186 -13.79 -6.80 -13.27
C LEU A 186 -13.47 -6.34 -14.70
N PRO A 187 -14.46 -5.82 -15.46
CA PRO A 187 -14.19 -5.24 -16.77
C PRO A 187 -13.13 -4.14 -16.64
N ALA A 188 -12.26 -3.98 -17.64
CA ALA A 188 -11.13 -3.04 -17.62
C ALA A 188 -11.49 -1.59 -17.21
N GLN A 189 -12.74 -1.19 -17.45
CA GLN A 189 -13.31 0.11 -17.07
C GLN A 189 -13.55 0.28 -15.56
N GLU A 190 -13.58 -0.80 -14.79
CA GLU A 190 -13.79 -0.81 -13.33
C GLU A 190 -12.50 -0.99 -12.52
N ILE A 191 -11.34 -1.11 -13.19
CA ILE A 191 -10.02 -1.13 -12.54
C ILE A 191 -9.76 0.25 -11.93
N VAL A 192 -9.90 0.35 -10.61
CA VAL A 192 -9.62 1.58 -9.86
C VAL A 192 -8.10 1.81 -9.83
N SER A 193 -7.60 2.64 -10.75
CA SER A 193 -6.20 3.07 -10.76
C SER A 193 -5.81 3.70 -9.42
N ARG A 194 -4.73 3.24 -8.80
CA ARG A 194 -4.16 3.86 -7.58
C ARG A 194 -2.91 4.66 -7.94
N ARG A 195 -2.75 5.85 -7.36
CA ARG A 195 -1.47 6.57 -7.42
C ARG A 195 -0.46 5.79 -6.58
N SER A 196 0.68 5.41 -7.17
CA SER A 196 1.76 4.77 -6.44
C SER A 196 2.53 5.79 -5.60
N VAL A 197 3.04 5.34 -4.46
CA VAL A 197 4.04 6.03 -3.65
C VAL A 197 5.39 6.10 -4.37
N VAL A 198 5.68 5.17 -5.28
CA VAL A 198 6.86 5.22 -6.14
C VAL A 198 6.74 6.42 -7.06
N LYS A 199 7.72 7.32 -6.95
CA LYS A 199 7.82 8.52 -7.79
C LYS A 199 8.79 8.27 -8.93
N LEU A 200 8.48 8.84 -10.07
CA LEU A 200 9.39 8.85 -11.20
C LEU A 200 10.26 10.12 -11.13
N PRO A 201 11.51 10.07 -11.59
CA PRO A 201 12.21 11.27 -12.03
C PRO A 201 11.45 11.97 -13.16
N ARG A 202 11.66 13.29 -13.33
CA ARG A 202 11.03 14.04 -14.44
C ARG A 202 11.63 13.65 -15.79
N ASP A 203 12.92 13.37 -15.78
CA ASP A 203 13.75 12.83 -16.84
C ASP A 203 13.73 11.29 -16.85
N GLN A 204 12.70 10.66 -16.31
CA GLN A 204 12.56 9.21 -16.39
C GLN A 204 12.56 8.78 -17.86
N GLU A 205 13.56 7.99 -18.25
CA GLU A 205 13.59 7.33 -19.55
C GLU A 205 12.50 6.26 -19.60
N LEU A 206 11.67 6.33 -20.63
CA LEU A 206 10.62 5.40 -20.97
C LEU A 206 11.03 4.64 -22.22
N ARG A 207 10.74 3.35 -22.25
CA ARG A 207 10.87 2.54 -23.47
C ARG A 207 9.52 2.46 -24.16
N LEU A 208 9.42 2.99 -25.37
CA LEU A 208 8.22 2.90 -26.21
C LEU A 208 7.94 1.45 -26.64
N ALA A 209 6.73 1.19 -27.12
CA ALA A 209 6.33 -0.12 -27.63
C ALA A 209 7.23 -0.67 -28.76
N ASP A 210 7.88 0.21 -29.52
CA ASP A 210 8.83 -0.15 -30.58
C ASP A 210 10.28 -0.27 -30.10
N GLY A 211 10.51 -0.18 -28.78
CA GLY A 211 11.82 -0.30 -28.15
C GLY A 211 12.63 0.99 -28.09
N ARG A 212 12.17 2.09 -28.71
CA ARG A 212 12.91 3.36 -28.67
C ARG A 212 12.85 4.02 -27.28
N PRO A 213 13.96 4.60 -26.79
CA PRO A 213 13.95 5.38 -25.56
C PRO A 213 13.32 6.77 -25.79
N MET A 214 12.63 7.28 -24.77
CA MET A 214 11.97 8.59 -24.75
C MET A 214 11.90 9.11 -23.32
N LEU A 215 12.15 10.39 -23.07
CA LEU A 215 11.98 10.96 -21.73
C LEU A 215 10.50 11.20 -21.42
N LEU A 216 10.10 10.98 -20.18
CA LEU A 216 8.73 11.23 -19.71
C LEU A 216 8.28 12.68 -19.96
N CYS A 217 9.18 13.66 -19.84
CA CYS A 217 8.87 15.06 -20.10
C CYS A 217 8.57 15.37 -21.57
N ASP A 218 9.08 14.56 -22.50
CA ASP A 218 8.94 14.76 -23.94
C ASP A 218 7.84 13.86 -24.55
N ALA A 219 7.22 13.03 -23.72
CA ALA A 219 6.27 12.04 -24.18
C ALA A 219 4.88 12.62 -24.46
N LEU A 220 4.21 12.09 -25.49
CA LEU A 220 2.83 12.47 -25.78
C LEU A 220 1.85 11.68 -24.89
N PRO A 221 0.76 12.30 -24.40
CA PRO A 221 -0.29 11.57 -23.71
C PRO A 221 -0.81 10.38 -24.53
N ARG A 222 -1.08 9.26 -23.86
CA ARG A 222 -1.46 7.95 -24.44
C ARG A 222 -0.39 7.22 -25.24
N SER A 223 0.85 7.71 -25.27
CA SER A 223 1.97 6.93 -25.81
C SER A 223 2.09 5.61 -25.05
N VAL A 224 2.10 4.50 -25.78
CA VAL A 224 2.23 3.14 -25.22
C VAL A 224 3.70 2.88 -24.90
N VAL A 225 3.97 2.51 -23.66
CA VAL A 225 5.31 2.32 -23.11
C VAL A 225 5.40 1.04 -22.28
N HIS A 226 6.60 0.54 -22.14
CA HIS A 226 6.94 -0.42 -21.10
C HIS A 226 6.84 0.22 -19.71
N CYS A 227 6.53 -0.58 -18.70
CA CYS A 227 6.43 -0.05 -17.35
C CYS A 227 7.82 0.37 -16.82
N PRO A 228 7.99 1.61 -16.34
CA PRO A 228 9.29 2.04 -15.78
C PRO A 228 9.57 1.47 -14.38
N VAL A 229 8.60 0.75 -13.78
CA VAL A 229 8.68 0.26 -12.39
C VAL A 229 8.74 -1.25 -12.28
N HIS A 230 8.29 -2.00 -13.29
CA HIS A 230 8.50 -3.45 -13.35
C HIS A 230 8.98 -3.85 -14.73
N PRO A 231 9.79 -4.92 -14.84
CA PRO A 231 10.18 -5.43 -16.14
C PRO A 231 9.00 -6.10 -16.84
N ASP A 232 8.73 -5.68 -18.06
CA ASP A 232 7.76 -6.29 -18.97
C ASP A 232 8.37 -6.53 -20.36
N GLU A 233 8.06 -7.70 -20.94
CA GLU A 233 8.46 -8.02 -22.33
C GLU A 233 7.53 -7.36 -23.35
N ASN A 234 6.25 -7.21 -22.98
CA ASN A 234 5.24 -6.52 -23.77
C ASN A 234 4.86 -5.23 -23.07
N PRO A 235 4.63 -4.12 -23.79
CA PRO A 235 4.32 -2.85 -23.18
C PRO A 235 3.00 -2.93 -22.38
N SER A 236 3.08 -2.70 -21.07
CA SER A 236 1.94 -2.77 -20.16
C SER A 236 1.43 -1.41 -19.68
N ALA A 237 2.06 -0.32 -20.14
CA ALA A 237 1.83 1.01 -19.63
C ALA A 237 1.56 2.04 -20.75
N TYR A 238 1.03 3.19 -20.35
CA TYR A 238 0.87 4.33 -21.23
C TYR A 238 1.00 5.65 -20.47
N VAL A 239 1.39 6.70 -21.19
CA VAL A 239 1.55 8.04 -20.63
C VAL A 239 0.18 8.66 -20.34
N VAL A 240 0.03 9.23 -19.15
CA VAL A 240 -1.17 9.93 -18.69
C VAL A 240 -0.83 11.38 -18.35
N GLN A 241 -1.81 12.26 -18.45
CA GLN A 241 -1.66 13.66 -18.09
C GLN A 241 -2.70 14.04 -17.04
N ASN A 242 -2.31 14.78 -16.00
CA ASN A 242 -3.26 15.33 -15.03
C ASN A 242 -3.84 16.66 -15.51
N ARG A 243 -4.84 17.18 -14.78
CA ARG A 243 -5.47 18.49 -15.07
C ARG A 243 -4.52 19.69 -15.07
N HIS A 244 -3.35 19.55 -14.45
CA HIS A 244 -2.32 20.59 -14.36
C HIS A 244 -1.24 20.43 -15.45
N GLY A 245 -1.45 19.53 -16.42
CA GLY A 245 -0.54 19.29 -17.53
C GLY A 245 0.66 18.41 -17.21
N VAL A 246 0.82 17.94 -15.95
CA VAL A 246 1.95 17.07 -15.55
C VAL A 246 1.74 15.69 -16.17
N LEU A 247 2.80 15.15 -16.77
CA LEU A 247 2.83 13.81 -17.33
C LEU A 247 3.17 12.76 -16.25
N GLY A 248 2.57 11.60 -16.37
CA GLY A 248 2.84 10.41 -15.56
C GLY A 248 2.66 9.15 -16.39
N VAL A 249 2.82 7.99 -15.76
CA VAL A 249 2.68 6.68 -16.42
C VAL A 249 1.64 5.84 -15.70
N PHE A 250 0.62 5.37 -16.40
CA PHE A 250 -0.29 4.34 -15.88
C PHE A 250 0.11 2.97 -16.42
N CYS A 251 0.15 1.97 -15.55
CA CYS A 251 0.44 0.58 -15.89
C CYS A 251 -0.74 -0.31 -15.52
N SER A 252 -1.22 -1.10 -16.49
CA SER A 252 -2.34 -2.03 -16.32
C SER A 252 -1.97 -3.22 -15.45
N THR A 253 -0.77 -3.80 -15.64
CA THR A 253 -0.24 -4.91 -14.84
C THR A 253 -0.03 -4.52 -13.38
N CYS A 254 0.50 -3.32 -13.13
CA CYS A 254 0.62 -2.79 -11.77
C CYS A 254 -0.72 -2.32 -11.20
N ALA A 255 -1.71 -2.03 -12.06
CA ALA A 255 -2.94 -1.31 -11.75
C ALA A 255 -2.70 0.04 -11.04
N LYS A 256 -1.63 0.75 -11.44
CA LYS A 256 -1.14 1.97 -10.77
C LYS A 256 -0.76 3.08 -11.75
N SER A 257 -0.85 4.31 -11.26
CA SER A 257 -0.24 5.49 -11.90
C SER A 257 0.96 5.99 -11.11
N PHE A 258 2.07 6.21 -11.82
CA PHE A 258 3.33 6.71 -11.33
C PHE A 258 3.50 8.14 -11.81
N TRP A 259 3.90 9.04 -10.92
CA TRP A 259 3.97 10.46 -11.20
C TRP A 259 5.35 11.01 -10.81
N PRO A 260 5.83 12.05 -11.48
CA PRO A 260 7.06 12.72 -11.12
C PRO A 260 7.06 13.22 -9.67
N VAL A 261 8.25 13.42 -9.11
CA VAL A 261 8.41 14.20 -7.88
C VAL A 261 7.99 15.65 -8.21
N ASP A 262 6.87 16.10 -7.62
CA ASP A 262 6.45 17.50 -7.70
C ASP A 262 7.21 18.30 -6.62
N HIS A 263 7.99 19.30 -7.04
CA HIS A 263 8.59 20.29 -6.14
C HIS A 263 7.63 21.41 -5.76
N ARG A 264 6.33 21.29 -6.05
CA ARG A 264 5.37 22.17 -5.40
C ARG A 264 5.22 21.64 -3.98
N PRO A 265 5.53 22.43 -2.94
CA PRO A 265 4.95 22.17 -1.64
C PRO A 265 3.45 22.10 -1.90
N ASP A 266 2.85 20.93 -1.66
CA ASP A 266 1.44 20.96 -1.34
C ASP A 266 1.40 21.85 -0.08
N ASP A 267 0.92 23.09 -0.18
CA ASP A 267 0.59 23.97 0.97
C ASP A 267 -0.52 23.36 1.86
N TYR A 268 -0.71 22.05 1.74
CA TYR A 268 -1.70 21.24 2.41
C TYR A 268 -0.96 20.36 3.43
N ASP A 269 -0.95 20.80 4.68
CA ASP A 269 -0.60 19.90 5.77
C ASP A 269 -1.84 19.01 6.04
N PRO A 270 -1.73 17.67 5.88
CA PRO A 270 -2.83 16.73 6.08
C PRO A 270 -3.37 16.69 7.53
N ASP A 271 -2.70 17.36 8.46
CA ASP A 271 -3.08 17.52 9.85
C ASP A 271 -3.59 18.92 10.21
N ASP A 272 -3.64 19.88 9.28
CA ASP A 272 -4.16 21.25 9.53
C ASP A 272 -5.56 21.25 10.12
N PHE A 273 -6.45 20.42 9.56
CA PHE A 273 -7.80 20.25 10.10
C PHE A 273 -7.79 19.75 11.56
N VAL A 274 -6.90 18.82 11.89
CA VAL A 274 -6.80 18.26 13.25
C VAL A 274 -6.25 19.30 14.21
N LYS A 275 -5.23 20.06 13.80
CA LYS A 275 -4.68 21.17 14.58
C LYS A 275 -5.74 22.23 14.87
N ALA A 276 -6.53 22.61 13.85
CA ALA A 276 -7.64 23.55 14.02
C ALA A 276 -8.72 23.00 14.99
N ALA A 277 -9.11 21.74 14.85
CA ALA A 277 -10.09 21.11 15.75
C ALA A 277 -9.59 21.03 17.20
N GLN A 278 -8.29 20.78 17.41
CA GLN A 278 -7.66 20.81 18.73
C GLN A 278 -7.65 22.21 19.33
N ALA A 279 -7.33 23.24 18.54
CA ALA A 279 -7.37 24.62 18.98
C ALA A 279 -8.77 25.06 19.42
N VAL A 280 -9.81 24.70 18.66
CA VAL A 280 -11.21 24.99 19.04
C VAL A 280 -11.61 24.24 20.32
N ALA A 281 -11.25 22.96 20.44
CA ALA A 281 -11.52 22.20 21.66
C ALA A 281 -10.81 22.79 22.90
N ALA A 282 -9.58 23.26 22.74
CA ALA A 282 -8.82 23.93 23.81
C ALA A 282 -9.42 25.30 24.18
N ALA A 283 -9.83 26.10 23.20
CA ALA A 283 -10.48 27.38 23.42
C ALA A 283 -11.84 27.23 24.12
N ALA A 284 -12.63 26.23 23.75
CA ALA A 284 -13.89 25.90 24.42
C ALA A 284 -13.69 25.45 25.88
N ALA A 285 -12.57 24.79 26.19
CA ALA A 285 -12.21 24.43 27.56
C ALA A 285 -11.71 25.63 28.39
N ALA A 286 -11.09 26.62 27.74
CA ALA A 286 -10.61 27.86 28.35
C ALA A 286 -11.72 28.91 28.59
N SER A 287 -12.84 28.81 27.87
CA SER A 287 -13.96 29.75 27.93
C SER A 287 -14.98 29.37 29.02
N ARG A 288 -14.59 29.52 30.30
CA ARG A 288 -15.53 29.83 31.40
C ARG A 288 -15.34 31.31 31.74
N PRO A 289 -16.40 32.09 31.97
CA PRO A 289 -16.44 33.49 31.58
C PRO A 289 -15.63 34.39 32.51
N GLU A 290 -14.78 35.24 31.95
CA GLU A 290 -14.70 36.64 32.35
C GLU A 290 -14.76 37.51 31.10
N ALA A 291 -15.51 38.59 31.24
CA ALA A 291 -15.98 39.47 30.20
C ALA A 291 -14.91 40.43 29.68
N ASP A 292 -15.28 41.11 28.59
CA ASP A 292 -14.69 42.33 28.02
C ASP A 292 -13.40 42.21 27.20
N ALA A 293 -13.58 42.11 25.88
CA ALA A 293 -12.87 42.97 24.94
C ALA A 293 -13.60 43.01 23.57
N SER A 294 -13.92 44.23 23.12
CA SER A 294 -14.52 44.55 21.82
C SER A 294 -13.58 44.21 20.65
N PRO A 295 -14.09 43.84 19.45
CA PRO A 295 -13.24 43.43 18.34
C PRO A 295 -12.73 44.64 17.54
N SER A 296 -11.44 44.61 17.18
CA SER A 296 -10.89 45.43 16.10
C SER A 296 -10.96 44.65 14.78
N LEU A 297 -11.50 45.31 13.75
CA LEU A 297 -11.51 44.86 12.37
C LEU A 297 -10.07 44.84 11.81
N ASP A 298 -9.54 43.67 11.50
CA ASP A 298 -8.71 43.41 10.31
C ASP A 298 -8.12 42.00 10.32
N GLN A 299 -8.75 41.12 9.55
CA GLN A 299 -8.19 39.97 8.82
C GLN A 299 -9.35 39.05 8.47
N LEU A 300 -9.48 38.70 7.18
CA LEU A 300 -10.31 37.60 6.69
C LEU A 300 -9.78 36.28 7.29
N THR A 301 -10.09 36.07 8.56
CA THR A 301 -9.99 34.77 9.22
C THR A 301 -11.23 33.96 8.80
N PRO A 302 -11.10 32.65 8.55
CA PRO A 302 -12.26 31.81 8.35
C PRO A 302 -13.14 31.99 9.59
N GLU A 303 -14.42 32.37 9.40
CA GLU A 303 -15.33 32.54 10.52
C GLU A 303 -15.21 31.31 11.44
N PRO A 304 -14.80 31.49 12.72
CA PRO A 304 -14.79 30.37 13.64
C PRO A 304 -16.23 29.87 13.73
N LEU A 305 -16.42 28.55 13.65
CA LEU A 305 -17.72 27.94 13.88
C LEU A 305 -18.16 28.25 15.33
N THR A 306 -18.84 29.37 15.52
CA THR A 306 -19.29 29.83 16.83
C THR A 306 -20.32 28.84 17.36
N GLY A 307 -20.17 28.43 18.62
CA GLY A 307 -21.07 27.46 19.27
C GLY A 307 -20.81 25.98 18.98
N SER A 308 -19.72 25.61 18.29
CA SER A 308 -19.40 24.19 18.04
C SER A 308 -18.74 23.51 19.25
N SER A 309 -19.39 22.50 19.81
CA SER A 309 -18.80 21.60 20.81
C SER A 309 -17.97 20.51 20.12
N VAL A 310 -16.64 20.65 20.15
CA VAL A 310 -15.72 19.66 19.57
C VAL A 310 -15.35 18.62 20.62
N HIS A 311 -15.80 17.38 20.42
CA HIS A 311 -15.44 16.24 21.27
C HIS A 311 -14.37 15.36 20.60
N LEU A 312 -13.14 15.43 21.08
CA LEU A 312 -12.03 14.62 20.57
C LEU A 312 -11.97 13.27 21.31
N VAL A 313 -12.19 12.18 20.57
CA VAL A 313 -12.08 10.80 21.10
C VAL A 313 -10.96 10.08 20.35
N SER A 314 -9.90 9.69 21.06
CA SER A 314 -8.78 8.91 20.50
C SER A 314 -8.84 7.45 20.95
N GLY A 315 -8.23 6.55 20.15
CA GLY A 315 -8.11 5.13 20.49
C GLY A 315 -9.32 4.25 20.19
N ARG A 316 -10.36 4.77 19.52
CA ARG A 316 -11.54 3.99 19.09
C ARG A 316 -11.81 4.15 17.59
N PRO A 317 -12.33 3.12 16.89
CA PRO A 317 -12.58 3.17 15.45
C PRO A 317 -13.79 4.03 15.04
N ALA A 318 -14.75 4.24 15.93
CA ALA A 318 -15.87 5.18 15.84
C ALA A 318 -16.40 5.41 17.26
N PRO A 319 -17.21 6.46 17.52
CA PRO A 319 -17.89 6.60 18.80
C PRO A 319 -18.89 5.46 19.04
N ASN A 320 -19.30 5.26 20.29
CA ASN A 320 -20.27 4.22 20.67
C ASN A 320 -21.72 4.62 20.28
N GLU A 321 -21.96 5.91 20.13
CA GLU A 321 -23.26 6.51 19.86
C GLU A 321 -23.07 7.74 18.97
N LEU A 322 -24.07 8.02 18.13
CA LEU A 322 -24.10 9.22 17.30
C LEU A 322 -24.79 10.33 18.10
N LEU A 323 -24.07 11.40 18.36
CA LEU A 323 -24.65 12.63 18.90
C LEU A 323 -25.28 13.44 17.76
N PRO A 324 -26.31 14.26 18.04
CA PRO A 324 -26.81 15.23 17.06
C PRO A 324 -25.68 16.10 16.51
N GLY A 325 -25.63 16.25 15.19
CA GLY A 325 -24.61 17.06 14.50
C GLY A 325 -23.67 16.24 13.62
N ILE A 326 -22.45 16.75 13.42
CA ILE A 326 -21.45 16.17 12.51
C ILE A 326 -20.43 15.36 13.31
N THR A 327 -20.32 14.07 13.02
CA THR A 327 -19.28 13.20 13.57
C THR A 327 -18.21 12.92 12.51
N LEU A 328 -16.99 13.38 12.75
CA LEU A 328 -15.85 13.14 11.87
C LEU A 328 -14.96 12.02 12.40
N VAL A 329 -14.80 10.94 11.62
CA VAL A 329 -14.02 9.76 12.02
C VAL A 329 -12.76 9.62 11.16
N ARG A 330 -11.60 10.01 11.72
CA ARG A 330 -10.28 9.78 11.11
C ARG A 330 -9.61 8.57 11.76
N SER A 331 -9.13 7.63 10.95
CA SER A 331 -8.32 6.50 11.44
C SER A 331 -7.49 5.86 10.33
N LYS A 332 -6.48 5.06 10.71
CA LYS A 332 -5.68 4.29 9.75
C LYS A 332 -6.53 3.22 9.04
N LYS A 333 -6.15 2.87 7.80
CA LYS A 333 -6.77 1.77 7.05
C LYS A 333 -6.63 0.46 7.84
N GLY A 334 -7.69 -0.34 7.90
CA GLY A 334 -7.70 -1.61 8.63
C GLY A 334 -8.01 -1.48 10.13
N SER A 335 -8.31 -0.29 10.65
CA SER A 335 -8.66 -0.10 12.07
C SER A 335 -10.07 -0.59 12.46
N GLY A 336 -10.83 -1.22 11.54
CA GLY A 336 -12.20 -1.65 11.81
C GLY A 336 -13.28 -0.56 11.66
N LYS A 337 -12.99 0.60 11.04
CA LYS A 337 -13.97 1.68 10.82
C LYS A 337 -15.29 1.20 10.23
N THR A 338 -15.22 0.38 9.19
CA THR A 338 -16.41 -0.10 8.48
C THR A 338 -17.33 -0.92 9.38
N GLU A 339 -16.76 -1.77 10.24
CA GLU A 339 -17.56 -2.53 11.22
C GLU A 339 -18.13 -1.64 12.32
N ALA A 340 -17.37 -0.62 12.74
CA ALA A 340 -17.86 0.33 13.73
C ALA A 340 -19.03 1.17 13.19
N VAL A 341 -18.92 1.68 11.96
CA VAL A 341 -20.00 2.39 11.26
C VAL A 341 -21.20 1.48 11.02
N LYS A 342 -20.98 0.20 10.66
CA LYS A 342 -22.05 -0.78 10.51
C LYS A 342 -22.88 -0.95 11.79
N ARG A 343 -22.22 -1.02 12.96
CA ARG A 343 -22.93 -1.10 14.25
C ARG A 343 -23.74 0.17 14.55
N LEU A 344 -23.24 1.34 14.18
CA LEU A 344 -23.97 2.59 14.36
C LEU A 344 -25.17 2.68 13.41
N ALA A 345 -24.97 2.30 12.15
CA ALA A 345 -26.03 2.24 11.14
C ALA A 345 -27.16 1.28 11.52
N ALA A 346 -26.85 0.16 12.16
CA ALA A 346 -27.86 -0.79 12.62
C ALA A 346 -28.78 -0.24 13.74
N ARG A 347 -28.44 0.90 14.35
CA ARG A 347 -29.20 1.53 15.44
C ARG A 347 -30.09 2.68 14.97
N VAL A 348 -30.06 3.03 13.69
CA VAL A 348 -30.87 4.11 13.11
C VAL A 348 -31.94 3.54 12.18
N LYS A 349 -33.09 4.23 12.10
CA LYS A 349 -34.20 3.81 11.21
C LYS A 349 -33.84 3.97 9.74
N THR A 350 -33.16 5.06 9.40
CA THR A 350 -32.78 5.42 8.03
C THR A 350 -31.32 5.83 8.00
N ALA A 351 -30.60 5.43 6.95
CA ALA A 351 -29.20 5.77 6.74
C ALA A 351 -28.91 5.96 5.26
N LEU A 352 -28.28 7.09 4.91
CA LEU A 352 -27.79 7.35 3.55
C LEU A 352 -26.26 7.23 3.51
N LEU A 353 -25.76 6.37 2.63
CA LEU A 353 -24.33 6.24 2.37
C LEU A 353 -23.95 7.02 1.11
N VAL A 354 -23.25 8.14 1.28
CA VAL A 354 -22.67 8.92 0.19
C VAL A 354 -21.16 8.67 0.11
N GLY A 355 -20.61 8.62 -1.10
CA GLY A 355 -19.17 8.48 -1.29
C GLY A 355 -18.71 9.01 -2.64
N HIS A 356 -17.41 9.24 -2.77
CA HIS A 356 -16.83 9.76 -4.01
C HIS A 356 -16.51 8.66 -5.05
N ARG A 357 -16.45 7.38 -4.64
CA ARG A 357 -16.06 6.27 -5.53
C ARG A 357 -17.15 5.23 -5.64
N ARG A 358 -17.71 5.06 -6.84
CA ARG A 358 -18.81 4.11 -7.13
C ARG A 358 -18.51 2.68 -6.66
N THR A 359 -17.31 2.15 -6.96
CA THR A 359 -16.87 0.81 -6.53
C THR A 359 -16.81 0.68 -5.01
N LEU A 360 -16.39 1.74 -4.32
CA LEU A 360 -16.31 1.75 -2.86
C LEU A 360 -17.70 1.86 -2.23
N ILE A 361 -18.61 2.61 -2.83
CA ILE A 361 -20.03 2.66 -2.43
C ILE A 361 -20.62 1.26 -2.53
N ARG A 362 -20.57 0.62 -3.70
CA ARG A 362 -21.11 -0.74 -3.92
C ARG A 362 -20.55 -1.76 -2.92
N GLY A 363 -19.23 -1.79 -2.77
CA GLY A 363 -18.58 -2.69 -1.80
C GLY A 363 -18.97 -2.40 -0.34
N SER A 364 -19.22 -1.13 -0.01
CA SER A 364 -19.65 -0.73 1.33
C SER A 364 -21.13 -1.05 1.58
N CYS A 365 -22.00 -0.79 0.60
CA CYS A 365 -23.41 -1.19 0.63
C CYS A 365 -23.55 -2.69 0.85
N LYS A 366 -22.80 -3.52 0.09
CA LYS A 366 -22.81 -4.99 0.25
C LYS A 366 -22.39 -5.44 1.66
N ARG A 367 -21.39 -4.79 2.27
CA ARG A 367 -20.92 -5.14 3.63
C ARG A 367 -21.88 -4.71 4.74
N MET A 368 -22.56 -3.59 4.54
CA MET A 368 -23.50 -2.99 5.50
C MET A 368 -24.95 -3.43 5.25
N SER A 369 -25.19 -4.29 4.26
CA SER A 369 -26.53 -4.70 3.84
C SER A 369 -27.44 -3.52 3.44
N PHE A 370 -26.86 -2.47 2.85
CA PHE A 370 -27.62 -1.35 2.31
C PHE A 370 -27.99 -1.59 0.84
N VAL A 371 -29.14 -1.06 0.43
CA VAL A 371 -29.49 -0.92 -0.99
C VAL A 371 -28.57 0.15 -1.61
N CYS A 372 -27.93 -0.17 -2.73
CA CYS A 372 -27.07 0.77 -3.43
C CYS A 372 -27.88 1.55 -4.47
N TYR A 373 -28.06 2.85 -4.25
CA TYR A 373 -28.80 3.73 -5.17
C TYR A 373 -28.20 3.77 -6.60
N LEU A 374 -26.90 3.45 -6.74
CA LEU A 374 -26.23 3.35 -8.05
C LEU A 374 -26.61 2.11 -8.86
N ASP A 375 -27.34 1.17 -8.26
CA ASP A 375 -27.80 -0.07 -8.89
C ASP A 375 -29.32 -0.06 -9.17
N VAL A 376 -30.05 0.92 -8.62
CA VAL A 376 -31.51 1.08 -8.80
C VAL A 376 -31.87 1.37 -10.26
N SER A 377 -31.04 2.10 -10.99
CA SER A 377 -31.30 2.44 -12.40
C SER A 377 -31.13 1.28 -13.39
N LYS A 378 -30.56 0.13 -12.98
CA LYS A 378 -30.35 -1.01 -13.88
C LYS A 378 -31.51 -2.01 -13.91
N LYS A 379 -32.45 -1.96 -12.96
CA LYS A 379 -33.58 -2.92 -12.89
C LYS A 379 -34.80 -2.51 -13.71
N ALA A 380 -34.83 -1.32 -14.31
CA ALA A 380 -35.95 -0.85 -15.12
C ALA A 380 -35.93 -1.31 -16.60
N ALA A 381 -35.01 -2.19 -17.00
CA ALA A 381 -34.78 -2.53 -18.41
C ALA A 381 -34.97 -4.03 -18.78
N LEU A 382 -35.88 -4.75 -18.10
CA LEU A 382 -36.32 -6.08 -18.53
C LEU A 382 -37.84 -6.23 -18.33
N PRO A 383 -38.63 -6.52 -19.38
CA PRO A 383 -40.05 -6.82 -19.23
C PRO A 383 -40.28 -8.29 -18.83
N HIS A 384 -41.33 -8.49 -18.03
CA HIS A 384 -42.00 -9.74 -17.62
C HIS A 384 -41.59 -10.40 -16.28
N SER A 385 -42.25 -9.97 -15.19
CA SER A 385 -43.24 -10.77 -14.43
C SER A 385 -43.71 -10.00 -13.17
N HIS A 386 -45.00 -9.66 -13.07
CA HIS A 386 -45.68 -9.10 -11.88
C HIS A 386 -46.12 -10.20 -10.89
N PRO A 387 -46.60 -9.88 -9.66
CA PRO A 387 -46.11 -8.86 -8.73
C PRO A 387 -45.96 -9.42 -7.28
N SER A 388 -45.05 -8.84 -6.50
CA SER A 388 -45.27 -8.71 -5.05
C SER A 388 -44.94 -7.27 -4.67
N SER A 389 -45.91 -6.63 -4.03
CA SER A 389 -45.99 -5.23 -3.61
C SER A 389 -44.80 -4.75 -2.77
N ASP A 390 -44.67 -3.43 -2.73
CA ASP A 390 -43.70 -2.61 -1.97
C ASP A 390 -42.40 -2.24 -2.69
N ALA A 391 -42.53 -1.73 -3.91
CA ALA A 391 -41.50 -0.88 -4.51
C ALA A 391 -42.05 0.55 -4.64
N THR A 392 -41.86 1.36 -3.60
CA THR A 392 -41.93 2.83 -3.72
C THR A 392 -40.80 3.27 -4.64
N SER A 393 -41.15 3.97 -5.71
CA SER A 393 -40.18 4.51 -6.65
C SER A 393 -39.48 5.72 -6.04
N LEU A 394 -38.27 6.04 -6.53
CA LEU A 394 -37.50 7.19 -6.02
C LEU A 394 -38.15 8.54 -6.38
N ASP A 395 -39.09 8.53 -7.33
CA ASP A 395 -39.87 9.70 -7.74
C ASP A 395 -41.02 9.97 -6.75
N ASP A 396 -41.59 8.94 -6.11
CA ASP A 396 -42.65 9.11 -5.10
C ASP A 396 -42.12 9.75 -3.80
N PHE A 397 -40.82 9.65 -3.52
CA PHE A 397 -40.21 10.22 -2.31
C PHE A 397 -39.83 11.70 -2.46
N LEU A 398 -39.79 12.22 -3.69
CA LEU A 398 -39.30 13.58 -3.98
C LEU A 398 -40.42 14.59 -4.25
N TRP A 399 -41.69 14.17 -4.34
CA TRP A 399 -42.83 15.02 -4.71
C TRP A 399 -44.13 14.71 -3.95
N GLU A 400 -44.06 14.44 -2.64
CA GLU A 400 -45.23 14.72 -1.80
C GLU A 400 -45.24 16.22 -1.52
N ASP A 401 -45.97 16.93 -2.38
CA ASP A 401 -46.26 18.34 -2.29
C ASP A 401 -46.91 18.69 -0.94
N GLU A 402 -46.48 19.82 -0.41
CA GLU A 402 -47.20 20.61 0.58
C GLU A 402 -48.61 20.88 0.02
N ASP A 403 -49.64 20.21 0.52
CA ASP A 403 -51.01 20.72 0.46
C ASP A 403 -51.86 20.19 1.62
N ASP A 404 -52.55 21.15 2.22
CA ASP A 404 -53.71 21.09 3.13
C ASP A 404 -53.55 20.80 4.65
N GLN A 405 -53.51 21.95 5.35
CA GLN A 405 -54.13 22.32 6.65
C GLN A 405 -53.48 21.94 7.99
#